data_AF-A0A1G9XRK0-F1
#
_entry.id   AF-A0A1G9XRK0-F1
#
_cell.length_a   1.000
_cell.length_b   1.000
_cell.length_c   1.000
_cell.angle_alpha   90.00
_cell.angle_beta   90.00
_cell.angle_gamma   90.00
#
_symmetry.space_group_name_H-M   'P 1'
#
loop_
_entity.id
_entity.type
_entity.pdbx_description
1 polymer ?
#
loop_
_entity_poly.entity_id
_entity_poly.type
_entity_poly.pdbx_seq_one_letter_code
_entity_poly.pdbx_strand_id
1 'polypeptide(L)' 'MKEFTRMDNVKCLICNHTYNWEAPLNSNYNVSEDAVRAEAIVDTVPDNHKRINTPIFIHVKCPDCGVKHEYKVLENFYNN' A
#
# COMPACT_ATOMS: atom_id res chain seq x y z
N MET A 1 -11.09 5.04 -10.64
CA MET A 1 -10.69 3.94 -9.72
C MET A 1 -9.27 4.25 -9.30
N LYS A 2 -8.93 4.20 -8.00
CA LYS A 2 -7.55 4.48 -7.56
C LYS A 2 -6.64 3.32 -8.02
N GLU A 3 -5.51 3.65 -8.64
CA GLU A 3 -4.62 2.65 -9.26
C GLU A 3 -3.50 2.17 -8.33
N PHE A 4 -3.15 2.98 -7.32
CA PHE A 4 -2.10 2.69 -6.36
C PHE A 4 -2.31 3.50 -5.07
N THR A 5 -1.62 3.09 -4.00
CA THR A 5 -1.49 3.85 -2.75
C THR A 5 -0.02 4.23 -2.55
N ARG A 6 0.26 5.46 -2.14
CA ARG A 6 1.63 5.95 -1.93
C ARG A 6 1.78 6.59 -0.57
N MET A 7 2.99 6.49 0.00
CA MET A 7 3.40 7.29 1.15
C MET A 7 4.84 7.77 0.95
N ASP A 8 5.04 9.06 1.17
CA ASP A 8 6.33 9.73 1.02
C ASP A 8 7.03 9.91 2.36
N ASN A 9 8.36 9.96 2.32
CA ASN A 9 9.23 10.26 3.45
C ASN A 9 9.00 9.33 4.66
N VAL A 10 8.80 8.05 4.37
CA VAL A 10 8.58 7.02 5.39
C VAL A 10 9.89 6.67 6.03
N LYS A 11 9.92 6.81 7.36
CA LYS A 11 11.11 6.53 8.16
C LYS A 11 11.08 5.09 8.67
N CYS A 12 12.07 4.29 8.30
CA CYS A 12 12.26 2.97 8.90
C CYS A 12 12.56 3.12 10.40
N LEU A 13 11.75 2.50 11.25
CA LEU A 13 11.95 2.54 12.71
C LEU A 13 13.17 1.72 13.18
N ILE A 14 13.75 0.89 12.30
CA ILE A 14 14.89 0.02 12.63
C ILE A 14 16.21 0.67 12.22
N CYS A 15 16.37 1.05 10.94
CA CYS A 15 17.63 1.63 10.43
C CYS A 15 17.58 3.15 10.23
N ASN A 16 16.46 3.81 10.54
CA ASN A 16 16.29 5.25 10.43
C ASN A 16 16.37 5.80 8.99
N HIS A 17 16.50 4.93 7.98
CA HIS A 17 16.47 5.28 6.56
C HIS A 17 15.09 5.81 6.15
N THR A 18 15.07 6.87 5.35
CA THR A 18 13.85 7.48 4.83
C THR A 18 13.67 7.07 3.37
N TYR A 19 12.48 6.58 3.01
CA TYR A 19 12.16 6.11 1.67
C TYR A 19 10.70 6.40 1.31
N ASN A 20 10.38 6.40 0.02
CA ASN A 20 9.00 6.44 -0.47
C ASN A 20 8.55 5.02 -0.82
N TRP A 21 7.25 4.75 -0.74
CA TRP A 21 6.70 3.49 -1.22
C TRP A 21 5.41 3.67 -1.98
N GLU A 22 5.20 2.79 -2.95
CA GLU A 22 3.98 2.70 -3.74
C GLU A 22 3.48 1.26 -3.74
N ALA A 23 2.20 1.10 -3.38
CA ALA A 23 1.48 -0.16 -3.40
C ALA A 23 0.50 -0.17 -4.58
N PRO A 24 0.81 -0.92 -5.65
CA PRO A 24 -0.09 -1.09 -6.79
C PRO A 24 -1.41 -1.74 -6.35
N LEU A 25 -2.55 -1.12 -6.66
CA LEU A 25 -3.87 -1.74 -6.52
C LEU A 25 -4.33 -2.42 -7.82
N ASN A 26 -3.64 -2.09 -8.92
CA ASN A 26 -3.79 -2.72 -10.23
C ASN A 26 -2.46 -3.38 -10.63
N SER A 27 -2.51 -4.59 -11.20
CA SER A 27 -1.33 -5.34 -11.65
C SER A 27 -0.52 -4.60 -12.72
N ASN A 28 -1.18 -3.74 -13.51
CA ASN A 28 -0.56 -3.02 -14.62
C ASN A 28 0.11 -1.69 -14.19
N TYR A 29 0.06 -1.35 -12.90
CA TYR A 29 0.69 -0.13 -12.41
C TYR A 29 2.21 -0.32 -12.26
N ASN A 30 2.95 0.58 -12.90
CA ASN A 30 4.39 0.68 -12.76
C ASN A 30 4.72 1.68 -11.65
N VAL A 31 5.58 1.28 -10.73
CA VAL A 31 5.97 2.15 -9.62
C VAL A 31 6.94 3.22 -10.07
N SER A 32 6.87 4.39 -9.45
CA SER A 32 7.80 5.49 -9.64
C SER A 32 9.22 5.07 -9.27
N GLU A 33 10.22 5.58 -9.99
CA GLU A 33 11.64 5.24 -9.77
C GLU A 33 12.14 5.59 -8.37
N ASP A 34 11.51 6.56 -7.71
CA ASP A 34 11.85 7.04 -6.37
C ASP A 34 11.15 6.26 -5.24
N ALA A 35 10.36 5.24 -5.57
CA ALA A 35 9.54 4.50 -4.63
C ALA A 35 9.83 2.99 -4.63
N VAL A 36 9.79 2.39 -3.45
CA VAL A 36 9.84 0.94 -3.31
C VAL A 36 8.46 0.36 -3.59
N ARG A 37 8.41 -0.73 -4.36
CA ARG A 37 7.17 -1.49 -4.61
C ARG A 37 6.72 -2.19 -3.33
N ALA A 38 5.58 -1.75 -2.80
CA ALA A 38 4.89 -2.39 -1.69
C ALA A 38 3.82 -3.36 -2.21
N GLU A 39 3.48 -4.34 -1.39
CA GLU A 39 2.45 -5.35 -1.67
C GLU A 39 1.14 -4.92 -1.00
N ALA A 40 0.07 -4.77 -1.79
CA ALA A 40 -1.26 -4.47 -1.27
C ALA A 40 -2.07 -5.76 -1.09
N ILE A 41 -2.54 -5.99 0.13
CA ILE A 41 -3.41 -7.10 0.50
C ILE A 41 -4.77 -6.52 0.82
N VAL A 42 -5.73 -6.76 -0.06
CA VAL A 42 -7.12 -6.36 0.13
C VAL A 42 -7.84 -7.50 0.85
N ASP A 43 -8.29 -7.25 2.07
CA ASP A 43 -9.12 -8.21 2.81
C ASP A 43 -10.55 -8.15 2.24
N THR A 44 -10.79 -8.88 1.14
CA THR A 44 -12.12 -8.95 0.54
C THR A 44 -13.03 -9.79 1.43
N VAL A 45 -13.82 -9.15 2.29
CA VAL A 45 -14.97 -9.81 2.91
C VAL A 45 -15.98 -10.10 1.78
N PRO A 46 -16.34 -11.37 1.52
CA PRO A 46 -17.31 -11.72 0.51
C PRO A 46 -18.71 -11.42 1.07
N ASP A 47 -19.17 -10.17 0.99
CA ASP A 47 -20.55 -9.87 1.36
C ASP A 47 -21.27 -9.06 0.28
N ASN A 48 -22.51 -9.50 0.05
CA ASN A 48 -23.29 -9.31 -1.16
C ASN A 48 -23.86 -7.89 -1.29
N HIS A 49 -23.52 -6.96 -0.40
CA HIS A 49 -24.09 -5.63 -0.38
C HIS A 49 -23.05 -4.58 0.04
N LYS A 50 -22.67 -3.75 -0.94
CA LYS A 50 -21.99 -2.45 -0.80
C LYS A 50 -20.61 -2.49 -0.13
N ARG A 51 -19.56 -2.48 -0.96
CA ARG A 51 -18.17 -2.19 -0.58
C ARG A 51 -18.08 -0.79 0.03
N ILE A 52 -18.20 -0.68 1.33
CA ILE A 52 -17.98 0.57 2.07
C ILE A 52 -16.86 0.26 3.07
N ASN A 53 -15.64 0.74 2.77
CA ASN A 53 -14.46 0.74 3.64
C ASN A 53 -13.77 -0.61 3.84
N THR A 54 -13.29 -1.23 2.75
CA THR A 54 -12.40 -2.39 2.87
C THR A 54 -11.01 -1.93 3.32
N PRO A 55 -10.50 -2.38 4.48
CA PRO A 55 -9.14 -2.09 4.86
C PRO A 55 -8.17 -2.76 3.87
N ILE A 56 -7.18 -2.01 3.43
CA ILE A 56 -6.06 -2.55 2.65
C ILE A 56 -4.83 -2.57 3.56
N PHE A 57 -4.24 -3.75 3.69
CA PHE A 57 -2.97 -3.92 4.38
C PHE A 57 -1.84 -3.81 3.36
N ILE A 58 -0.89 -2.92 3.61
CA ILE A 58 0.25 -2.66 2.74
C ILE A 58 1.50 -3.20 3.41
N HIS A 59 2.18 -4.14 2.76
CA HIS A 59 3.48 -4.65 3.20
C HIS A 59 4.59 -4.04 2.37
N VAL A 60 5.55 -3.40 3.03
CA VAL A 60 6.71 -2.81 2.36
C VAL A 60 7.99 -3.26 3.05
N LYS A 61 9.00 -3.62 2.27
CA LYS A 61 10.35 -3.87 2.78
C LYS A 61 11.15 -2.59 2.75
N CYS A 62 11.82 -2.25 3.85
CA CYS A 62 12.81 -1.19 3.85
C CYS A 62 13.90 -1.53 2.82
N PRO A 63 14.24 -0.61 1.90
CA PRO A 63 15.24 -0.90 0.85
C PRO A 63 16.65 -1.06 1.41
N ASP A 64 16.92 -0.53 2.60
CA ASP A 64 18.24 -0.51 3.23
C ASP A 64 18.47 -1.72 4.15
N CYS A 65 17.59 -1.96 5.12
CA CYS A 65 17.76 -3.05 6.10
C CYS A 65 16.88 -4.29 5.83
N GLY A 66 16.01 -4.25 4.82
CA GLY A 66 15.16 -5.39 4.43
C GLY A 66 14.01 -5.73 5.38
N VAL A 67 13.86 -5.03 6.51
CA VAL A 67 12.76 -5.27 7.45
C VAL A 67 11.41 -4.98 6.79
N LYS A 68 10.42 -5.82 7.08
CA LYS A 68 9.04 -5.65 6.61
C LYS A 68 8.27 -4.73 7.57
N HIS A 69 7.56 -3.76 7.00
CA HIS A 69 6.62 -2.90 7.68
C HIS A 69 5.21 -3.13 7.12
N GLU A 70 4.20 -3.06 7.99
CA GLU A 70 2.79 -3.14 7.63
C GLU A 70 2.10 -1.78 7.87
N TYR A 71 1.32 -1.33 6.90
CA TYR A 71 0.48 -0.13 6.99
C TYR A 71 -0.96 -0.50 6.72
N LYS A 72 -1.90 0.02 7.52
CA LYS A 72 -3.33 -0.12 7.27
C LYS A 72 -3.84 1.15 6.62
N VAL A 73 -4.40 1.03 5.42
CA VAL A 73 -4.98 2.14 4.67
C VAL A 73 -6.48 1.90 4.50
N LEU A 74 -7.29 2.91 4.78
CA LEU A 74 -8.74 2.87 4.56
C LEU A 74 -9.02 3.50 3.19
N GLU A 75 -9.52 2.68 2.26
CA GLU A 75 -9.90 3.14 0.92
C GLU A 75 -11.43 3.15 0.78
N ASN A 76 -11.96 4.31 0.37
CA ASN A 76 -13.36 4.46 0.02
C ASN A 76 -13.57 4.01 -1.43
N PHE A 77 -13.99 2.76 -1.63
CA PHE A 77 -14.45 2.30 -2.94
C PHE A 77 -15.88 2.79 -3.19
N TYR A 78 -16.06 4.03 -3.65
CA TYR A 78 -17.36 4.46 -4.16
C TYR A 78 -17.62 3.77 -5.51
N ASN A 79 -18.63 2.89 -5.55
CA ASN A 79 -19.29 2.54 -6.81
C ASN A 79 -20.19 3.71 -7.20
N ASN A 80 -19.92 4.33 -8.36
CA ASN A 80 -20.94 5.12 -9.07
C ASN A 80 -22.09 4.21 -9.50
#